data_AF-W0JA56-F1
#
_entry.id   AF-W0JA56-F1
#
_cell.length_a   1.000
_cell.length_b   1.000
_cell.length_c   1.000
_cell.angle_alpha   90.00
_cell.angle_beta   90.00
_cell.angle_gamma   90.00
#
_symmetry.space_group_name_H-M   'P 1'
#
loop_
_entity.id
_entity.type
_entity.pdbx_description
1 polymer ?
#
loop_
_entity_poly.entity_id
_entity_poly.type
_entity_poly.pdbx_seq_one_letter_code
_entity_poly.pdbx_strand_id
1 'polypeptide(L)' 'MPSQIAISELTTEEKLSLMEELWQDISRDPANVPSPEWHRELLARREQDLAEGRDSFLSWEDAKKQLRARHL' A
#
# COMPACT_ATOMS: atom_id res chain seq x y z
N MET A 1 26.65 16.39 -3.19
CA MET A 1 27.25 15.09 -2.83
C MET A 1 26.13 14.20 -2.33
N PRO A 2 25.94 12.97 -2.83
CA PRO A 2 24.93 12.09 -2.26
C PRO A 2 25.29 11.81 -0.79
N SER A 3 24.34 12.06 0.11
CA SER A 3 24.45 11.72 1.51
C SER A 3 24.29 10.22 1.65
N GLN A 4 25.34 9.49 2.04
CA GLN A 4 25.23 8.05 2.29
C GLN A 4 24.58 7.84 3.66
N ILE A 5 23.38 7.24 3.69
CA ILE A 5 22.73 6.81 4.93
C ILE A 5 23.14 5.36 5.22
N ALA A 6 23.77 5.11 6.36
CA ALA A 6 24.09 3.76 6.83
C ALA A 6 22.84 3.09 7.41
N ILE A 7 21.93 2.63 6.54
CA ILE A 7 20.64 2.03 6.96
C ILE A 7 20.84 0.89 7.95
N SER A 8 21.94 0.13 7.85
CA SER A 8 22.25 -0.95 8.79
C SER A 8 22.46 -0.48 10.24
N GLU A 9 22.89 0.76 10.45
CA GLU A 9 23.17 1.35 11.76
C GLU A 9 21.92 1.93 12.43
N LEU A 10 20.84 2.14 11.67
CA LEU A 10 19.57 2.64 12.19
C LEU A 10 18.86 1.56 13.02
N THR A 11 18.29 1.98 14.13
CA THR A 11 17.28 1.22 14.87
C THR A 11 16.06 0.96 14.00
N THR A 12 15.22 -0.01 14.38
CA THR A 12 13.98 -0.30 13.66
C THR A 12 13.05 0.92 13.62
N GLU A 13 12.97 1.70 14.71
CA GLU A 13 12.13 2.90 14.78
C GLU A 13 12.61 3.98 13.81
N GLU A 14 13.91 4.24 13.77
CA GLU A 14 14.50 5.20 12.81
C GLU A 14 14.30 4.76 11.37
N LYS A 15 14.40 3.45 11.08
CA LYS A 15 14.10 2.91 9.74
C LYS A 15 12.65 3.16 9.34
N LEU A 16 11.71 2.97 10.26
CA LEU A 16 10.30 3.21 10.00
C LEU A 16 10.02 4.70 9.78
N SER A 17 10.60 5.58 10.60
CA SER A 17 10.49 7.03 10.42
C SER A 17 11.04 7.46 9.06
N LEU A 18 12.24 6.98 8.71
CA LEU A 18 12.87 7.28 7.42
C LEU A 18 12.00 6.77 6.25
N MET A 19 11.44 5.57 6.37
CA MET A 19 10.56 5.01 5.34
C MET A 19 9.30 5.87 5.14
N GLU A 20 8.70 6.37 6.22
CA GLU A 20 7.54 7.25 6.17
C GLU A 20 7.89 8.61 5.52
N GLU A 21 9.00 9.23 5.93
CA GLU A 21 9.47 10.50 5.35
C GLU A 21 9.76 10.36 3.84
N LEU A 22 10.44 9.29 3.45
CA LEU A 22 10.71 8.98 2.04
C LEU A 22 9.41 8.76 1.27
N TRP A 23 8.46 8.01 1.84
CA TRP A 23 7.17 7.76 1.22
C TRP A 23 6.38 9.06 1.02
N GLN A 24 6.35 9.93 2.02
CA GLN A 24 5.72 11.23 1.93
C GLN A 24 6.36 12.12 0.86
N ASP A 25 7.69 12.12 0.75
CA ASP A 25 8.36 12.93 -0.27
C ASP A 25 8.08 12.41 -1.69
N ILE A 26 8.23 11.10 -1.91
CA ILE A 26 7.99 10.47 -3.23
C ILE A 26 6.53 10.62 -3.67
N SER A 27 5.59 10.52 -2.74
CA SER A 27 4.16 10.60 -3.05
C SER A 27 3.64 12.01 -3.33
N ARG A 28 4.43 13.08 -3.09
CA ARG A 28 4.04 14.46 -3.40
C ARG A 28 3.80 14.71 -4.88
N ASP A 29 4.57 14.03 -5.74
CA ASP A 29 4.45 14.14 -7.18
C ASP A 29 4.21 12.76 -7.81
N PRO A 30 2.93 12.37 -7.98
CA PRO A 30 2.58 11.07 -8.51
C PRO A 30 3.00 10.89 -9.99
N ALA A 31 3.40 11.95 -10.69
CA ALA A 31 3.93 11.83 -12.04
C ALA A 31 5.33 11.20 -12.08
N ASN A 32 6.10 11.29 -10.98
CA ASN A 32 7.42 10.68 -10.88
C ASN A 32 7.36 9.15 -10.75
N VAL A 33 6.25 8.62 -10.25
CA VAL A 33 5.99 7.18 -10.14
C VAL A 33 4.60 6.90 -10.71
N PRO A 34 4.43 6.93 -12.05
CA PRO A 34 3.13 6.73 -12.65
C PRO A 34 2.62 5.32 -12.37
N SER A 35 1.34 5.22 -12.03
CA SER A 35 0.68 3.92 -11.90
C SER A 35 0.62 3.22 -13.27
N PRO A 36 0.92 1.91 -13.34
CA PRO A 36 0.70 1.13 -14.55
C PRO A 36 -0.76 1.19 -15.00
N GLU A 37 -1.03 1.14 -16.31
CA GLU A 37 -2.40 1.26 -16.85
C GLU A 37 -3.33 0.17 -16.31
N TRP A 38 -2.81 -1.05 -16.08
CA TRP A 38 -3.59 -2.15 -15.54
C TRP A 38 -4.16 -1.87 -14.13
N HIS A 39 -3.57 -0.94 -13.36
CA HIS A 39 -4.16 -0.49 -12.08
C HIS A 39 -5.54 0.12 -12.31
N ARG A 40 -5.67 1.00 -13.32
CA ARG A 40 -6.93 1.67 -13.65
C ARG A 40 -7.98 0.66 -14.09
N GLU A 41 -7.61 -0.25 -14.97
CA GLU A 41 -8.50 -1.31 -15.47
C GLU A 41 -9.03 -2.18 -14.33
N LEU A 42 -8.15 -2.56 -13.39
CA LEU A 42 -8.53 -3.37 -12.24
C LEU A 42 -9.45 -2.61 -11.27
N LEU A 43 -9.19 -1.33 -11.01
CA LEU A 43 -10.06 -0.49 -10.17
C LEU A 43 -11.44 -0.33 -10.80
N ALA A 44 -11.52 0.01 -12.09
CA ALA A 44 -12.78 0.15 -12.81
C ALA A 44 -13.59 -1.15 -12.78
N ARG A 45 -12.94 -2.30 -12.98
CA ARG A 45 -13.59 -3.61 -12.87
C ARG A 45 -14.15 -3.85 -11.46
N ARG A 46 -13.39 -3.57 -10.41
CA ARG A 46 -13.84 -3.77 -9.02
C ARG A 46 -15.00 -2.85 -8.65
N GLU A 47 -14.96 -1.60 -9.10
CA GLU A 47 -16.07 -0.66 -8.92
C GLU A 47 -17.35 -1.15 -9.61
N GLN A 48 -17.22 -1.68 -10.83
CA GLN A 48 -18.34 -2.31 -11.54
C GLN A 48 -18.87 -3.54 -10.80
N ASP A 49 -17.98 -4.42 -10.31
CA ASP A 49 -18.37 -5.62 -9.56
C ASP A 49 -19.12 -5.26 -8.26
N LEU A 50 -18.71 -4.19 -7.57
CA LEU A 50 -19.44 -3.64 -6.41
C LEU A 50 -20.82 -3.10 -6.81
N ALA A 51 -20.91 -2.34 -7.90
CA ALA A 51 -22.18 -1.77 -8.38
C ALA A 51 -23.19 -2.85 -8.81
N GLU A 52 -22.69 -3.95 -9.34
CA GLU A 52 -23.51 -5.11 -9.75
C GLU A 52 -23.78 -6.11 -8.60
N GLY A 53 -23.24 -5.86 -7.40
CA GLY A 53 -23.38 -6.76 -6.24
C GLY A 53 -22.61 -8.07 -6.37
N ARG A 54 -21.64 -8.15 -7.29
CA ARG A 54 -20.70 -9.27 -7.45
C ARG A 54 -19.54 -9.21 -6.48
N ASP A 55 -19.30 -8.05 -5.87
CA ASP A 55 -18.32 -7.86 -4.80
C ASP A 55 -18.95 -7.09 -3.63
N SER A 56 -18.28 -7.09 -2.48
CA SER A 56 -18.74 -6.42 -1.26
C SER A 56 -17.58 -5.97 -0.38
N PHE A 57 -17.81 -4.91 0.39
CA PHE A 57 -16.86 -4.50 1.41
C PHE A 57 -16.89 -5.44 2.60
N LEU A 58 -15.71 -5.81 3.09
CA LEU A 58 -15.53 -6.54 4.33
C LEU A 58 -14.90 -5.61 5.37
N SER A 59 -15.40 -5.66 6.61
CA SER A 59 -14.77 -4.92 7.70
C SER A 59 -13.34 -5.40 7.92
N TRP A 60 -12.45 -4.49 8.33
CA TRP A 60 -11.06 -4.87 8.59
C TRP A 60 -10.92 -5.93 9.69
N GLU A 61 -11.78 -5.88 10.69
CA GLU A 61 -11.82 -6.88 11.76
C GLU A 61 -12.25 -8.25 11.26
N ASP A 62 -13.24 -8.33 10.36
CA ASP A 62 -13.67 -9.60 9.78
C ASP A 62 -12.65 -10.15 8.78
N ALA A 63 -11.98 -9.27 8.02
CA ALA A 63 -10.86 -9.66 7.16
C ALA A 63 -9.73 -10.30 7.98
N LYS A 64 -9.33 -9.68 9.11
CA LYS A 64 -8.32 -10.26 10.02
C LYS A 64 -8.76 -11.61 10.57
N LYS A 65 -10.01 -11.75 11.00
CA LYS A 65 -10.54 -13.03 11.52
C LYS A 65 -10.44 -14.13 10.47
N GLN A 66 -10.88 -13.86 9.23
CA GLN A 66 -10.81 -14.83 8.13
C GLN A 66 -9.36 -15.24 7.82
N LEU A 67 -8.43 -14.28 7.76
CA LEU A 67 -7.01 -14.57 7.51
C LEU A 67 -6.42 -15.47 8.60
N ARG A 68 -6.68 -15.17 9.88
CA ARG A 68 -6.20 -15.99 11.00
C ARG A 68 -6.78 -17.40 10.96
N ALA A 69 -8.06 -17.54 10.62
CA ALA A 69 -8.72 -18.84 10.50
C ALA A 69 -8.22 -19.68 9.30
N ARG A 70 -7.58 -19.06 8.30
CA ARG A 70 -7.02 -19.76 7.12
C ARG A 70 -5.60 -20.26 7.32
N HIS A 71 -4.90 -19.74 8.32
CA HIS A 71 -3.49 -20.04 8.63
C HIS A 71 -3.30 -20.78 9.97
N LEU A 72 -4.40 -21.15 10.63
CA LEU A 72 -4.48 -22.11 11.73
C LEU A 72 -5.12 -23.40 11.21
#